data_AF-A0ABD5NJV8-F1
#
_entry.id   AF-A0ABD5NJV8-F1
#
_cell.length_a   1.000
_cell.length_b   1.000
_cell.length_c   1.000
_cell.angle_alpha   90.00
_cell.angle_beta   90.00
_cell.angle_gamma   90.00
#
_symmetry.space_group_name_H-M   'P 1'
#
loop_
_entity.id
_entity.type
_entity.pdbx_description
1 polymer ?
#
loop_
_entity_poly.entity_id
_entity_poly.type
_entity_poly.pdbx_seq_one_letter_code
_entity_poly.pdbx_strand_id
1 'polypeptide(L)'
;MVSVPGAIGLAGGLASIGAFAVTRRDAERVGVSRPLLWALATSGTLAVGVFLYLFTSAPLPGVIMTANTGAVLYGFERELTRRDDQPARPGRLPFEPQTEAPTDSDHGSSADGHPTRDRDDVGDQR
;
A
#
# COMPACT_ATOMS: atom_id res chain seq x y z
N MET A 1 30.42 -23.43 24.06
CA MET A 1 30.48 -22.04 23.55
C MET A 1 30.13 -22.08 22.07
N VAL A 2 29.11 -21.34 21.62
CA VAL A 2 28.74 -21.30 20.19
C VAL A 2 29.68 -20.33 19.48
N SER A 3 30.31 -20.75 18.39
CA SER A 3 31.16 -19.88 17.58
C SER A 3 30.31 -18.82 16.86
N VAL A 4 30.90 -17.67 16.50
CA VAL A 4 30.17 -16.62 15.78
C VAL A 4 29.50 -17.14 14.50
N PRO A 5 30.16 -17.93 13.64
CA PRO A 5 29.49 -18.54 12.47
C PRO A 5 28.36 -19.50 12.87
N GLY A 6 28.55 -20.28 13.94
CA GLY A 6 27.50 -21.17 14.46
C GLY A 6 26.28 -20.41 15.00
N ALA A 7 26.50 -19.28 15.66
CA ALA A 7 25.43 -18.43 16.17
C ALA A 7 24.64 -17.79 15.01
N ILE A 8 25.33 -17.35 13.96
CA ILE A 8 24.72 -16.80 12.75
C ILE A 8 23.89 -17.87 12.02
N GLY A 9 24.42 -19.08 11.89
CA GLY A 9 23.68 -20.20 11.28
C GLY A 9 22.41 -20.54 12.05
N LEU A 10 22.49 -20.60 13.39
CA LEU A 10 21.32 -20.84 14.24
C LEU A 10 20.28 -19.71 14.12
N ALA A 11 20.73 -18.45 14.23
CA ALA A 11 19.84 -17.29 14.12
C ALA A 11 19.19 -17.22 12.73
N GLY A 12 19.95 -17.46 11.66
CA GLY A 12 19.46 -17.47 10.29
C GLY A 12 18.47 -18.61 10.02
N GLY A 13 18.73 -19.81 10.57
CA GLY A 13 17.81 -20.94 10.49
C GLY A 13 16.48 -20.65 11.21
N LEU A 14 16.54 -20.14 12.44
CA LEU A 14 15.35 -19.74 13.20
C LEU A 14 14.58 -18.61 12.50
N ALA A 15 15.29 -17.61 11.96
CA ALA A 15 14.68 -16.55 11.18
C ALA A 15 13.99 -17.08 9.92
N SER A 16 14.57 -18.07 9.24
CA SER A 16 13.96 -18.70 8.06
C SER A 16 12.68 -19.46 8.41
N ILE A 17 12.68 -20.21 9.52
CA ILE A 17 11.47 -20.90 10.02
C ILE A 17 10.40 -19.87 10.42
N GLY A 18 10.81 -18.81 11.13
CA GLY A 18 9.92 -17.72 11.51
C GLY A 18 9.29 -17.02 10.30
N ALA A 19 10.10 -16.69 9.29
CA ALA A 19 9.64 -16.09 8.04
C ALA A 19 8.65 -16.99 7.33
N PHE A 20 8.92 -18.30 7.24
CA PHE A 20 7.99 -19.27 6.65
C PHE A 20 6.62 -19.23 7.35
N ALA A 21 6.62 -19.35 8.68
CA ALA A 21 5.40 -19.40 9.47
C ALA A 21 4.60 -18.09 9.39
N VAL A 22 5.29 -16.94 9.50
CA VAL A 22 4.67 -15.61 9.44
C VAL A 22 4.10 -15.35 8.05
N THR A 23 4.87 -15.55 7.00
CA THR A 23 4.42 -15.33 5.61
C THR A 23 3.26 -16.25 5.26
N ARG A 24 3.32 -17.53 5.64
CA ARG A 24 2.21 -18.46 5.40
C ARG A 24 0.92 -17.97 6.07
N ARG A 25 1.00 -17.61 7.35
CA ARG A 25 -0.14 -17.15 8.13
C ARG A 25 -0.70 -15.83 7.61
N ASP A 26 0.16 -14.90 7.21
CA ASP A 26 -0.27 -13.63 6.60
C ASP A 26 -0.92 -13.86 5.23
N ALA A 27 -0.36 -14.74 4.40
CA ALA A 27 -0.89 -15.04 3.07
C ALA A 27 -2.28 -15.70 3.15
N GLU A 28 -2.47 -16.65 4.06
CA GLU A 28 -3.78 -17.26 4.34
C GLU A 28 -4.80 -16.23 4.85
N ARG A 29 -4.37 -15.26 5.65
CA ARG A 29 -5.25 -14.19 6.19
C ARG A 29 -5.64 -13.15 5.15
N VAL A 30 -4.73 -12.79 4.25
CA VAL A 30 -4.97 -11.79 3.20
C VAL A 30 -5.68 -12.40 1.99
N GLY A 31 -5.71 -13.74 1.89
CA GLY A 31 -6.32 -14.43 0.75
C GLY A 31 -5.41 -14.48 -0.49
N VAL A 32 -4.10 -14.38 -0.28
CA VAL A 32 -3.10 -14.46 -1.36
C VAL A 32 -3.13 -15.86 -1.98
N SER A 33 -3.05 -15.93 -3.31
CA SER A 33 -2.99 -17.19 -4.03
C SER A 33 -1.72 -17.99 -3.69
N ARG A 34 -1.87 -19.29 -3.43
CA ARG A 34 -0.76 -20.23 -3.18
C ARG A 34 0.15 -19.81 -1.99
N PRO A 35 -0.40 -19.74 -0.77
CA PRO A 35 0.32 -19.25 0.42
C PRO A 35 1.59 -20.04 0.74
N LEU A 36 1.61 -21.34 0.42
CA LEU A 36 2.78 -22.19 0.65
C LEU A 36 3.95 -21.83 -0.26
N LEU A 37 3.70 -21.47 -1.53
CA LEU A 37 4.76 -21.05 -2.44
C LEU A 37 5.40 -19.74 -1.98
N TRP A 38 4.60 -18.78 -1.53
CA TRP A 38 5.08 -17.51 -1.02
C TRP A 38 5.88 -17.64 0.28
N ALA A 39 5.43 -18.52 1.17
CA ALA A 39 6.17 -18.87 2.38
C ALA A 39 7.53 -19.48 2.04
N LEU A 40 7.57 -20.44 1.12
CA LEU A 40 8.82 -21.06 0.64
C LEU A 40 9.74 -20.07 -0.07
N ALA A 41 9.20 -19.17 -0.90
CA ALA A 41 10.00 -18.15 -1.56
C ALA A 41 10.67 -17.24 -0.53
N THR A 42 9.89 -16.73 0.43
CA THR A 42 10.40 -15.82 1.47
C THR A 42 11.43 -16.49 2.38
N SER A 43 11.12 -17.66 2.93
CA SER A 43 12.05 -18.37 3.80
C SER A 43 13.25 -18.93 3.04
N GLY A 44 13.03 -19.38 1.81
CA GLY A 44 14.05 -20.01 0.97
C GLY A 44 15.11 -19.01 0.55
N THR A 45 14.71 -17.82 0.07
CA THR A 45 15.71 -16.80 -0.29
C THR A 45 16.51 -16.32 0.92
N LEU A 46 15.86 -16.21 2.09
CA LEU A 46 16.55 -15.88 3.35
C LEU A 46 17.56 -16.97 3.73
N ALA A 47 17.16 -18.24 3.70
CA ALA A 47 18.05 -19.37 3.98
C ALA A 47 19.23 -19.43 3.01
N VAL A 48 18.99 -19.18 1.71
CA VAL A 48 20.06 -19.07 0.70
C VAL A 48 21.00 -17.91 1.02
N GLY A 49 20.49 -16.74 1.43
CA GLY A 49 21.33 -15.62 1.85
C GLY A 49 22.22 -15.98 3.05
N VAL A 50 21.67 -16.65 4.06
CA VAL A 50 22.46 -17.14 5.22
C VAL A 50 23.51 -18.15 4.78
N PHE A 51 23.16 -19.08 3.90
CA PHE A 51 24.10 -20.03 3.33
C PHE A 51 25.23 -19.31 2.59
N LEU A 52 24.89 -18.33 1.75
CA LEU A 52 25.88 -17.58 1.00
C LEU A 52 26.84 -16.84 1.94
N TYR A 53 26.31 -16.21 2.99
CA TYR A 53 27.12 -15.52 3.99
C TYR A 53 28.13 -16.44 4.69
N LEU A 54 27.73 -17.67 5.03
CA LEU A 54 28.54 -18.59 5.82
C LEU A 54 29.54 -19.39 4.99
N PHE A 55 29.23 -19.68 3.74
CA PHE A 55 29.95 -20.68 2.95
C PHE A 55 30.56 -20.15 1.65
N THR A 56 30.34 -18.87 1.29
CA THR A 56 30.98 -18.27 0.13
C THR A 56 31.50 -16.87 0.41
N SER A 57 32.45 -16.44 -0.42
CA SER A 57 32.99 -15.08 -0.45
C SER A 57 32.17 -14.16 -1.37
N ALA A 58 30.85 -14.31 -1.37
CA ALA A 58 29.97 -13.45 -2.14
C ALA A 58 30.00 -12.00 -1.57
N PRO A 59 29.89 -10.97 -2.42
CA PRO A 59 29.78 -9.59 -1.94
C PRO A 59 28.56 -9.42 -1.02
N LEU A 60 28.77 -8.79 0.13
CA LEU A 60 27.72 -8.57 1.15
C LEU A 60 26.43 -7.94 0.57
N PRO A 61 26.48 -6.95 -0.35
CA PRO A 61 25.27 -6.43 -0.97
C PRO A 61 24.46 -7.49 -1.73
N GLY A 62 25.14 -8.39 -2.45
CA GLY A 62 24.48 -9.48 -3.18
C GLY A 62 23.82 -10.50 -2.25
N VAL A 63 24.45 -10.78 -1.11
CA VAL A 63 23.89 -11.64 -0.06
C VAL A 63 22.60 -11.04 0.51
N ILE A 64 22.63 -9.75 0.86
CA ILE A 64 21.48 -9.02 1.41
C ILE A 64 20.33 -8.95 0.40
N MET A 65 20.64 -8.66 -0.86
CA MET A 65 19.63 -8.63 -1.93
C MET A 65 18.98 -10.01 -2.10
N THR A 66 19.79 -11.08 -2.15
CA THR A 66 19.29 -12.45 -2.23
C THR A 66 18.38 -12.76 -1.05
N ALA A 67 18.83 -12.52 0.17
CA ALA A 67 18.07 -12.80 1.39
C ALA A 67 16.67 -12.15 1.37
N ASN A 68 16.59 -10.89 0.94
CA ASN A 68 15.35 -10.10 0.97
C ASN A 68 14.44 -10.31 -0.25
N THR A 69 14.92 -10.95 -1.32
CA THR A 69 14.20 -11.05 -2.59
C THR A 69 12.80 -11.66 -2.43
N GLY A 70 12.67 -12.77 -1.70
CA GLY A 70 11.38 -13.42 -1.48
C GLY A 70 10.39 -12.56 -0.69
N ALA A 71 10.87 -11.82 0.33
CA ALA A 71 10.04 -10.92 1.12
C ALA A 71 9.51 -9.73 0.30
N VAL A 72 10.37 -9.13 -0.52
CA VAL A 72 9.98 -8.03 -1.42
C VAL A 72 8.93 -8.50 -2.43
N LEU A 73 9.15 -9.66 -3.05
CA LEU A 73 8.22 -10.21 -4.02
C LEU A 73 6.86 -10.55 -3.38
N TYR A 74 6.87 -11.13 -2.18
CA TYR A 74 5.64 -11.37 -1.41
C TYR A 74 4.91 -10.06 -1.06
N GLY A 75 5.66 -9.01 -0.72
CA GLY A 75 5.09 -7.69 -0.44
C GLY A 75 4.30 -7.13 -1.62
N PHE A 76 4.81 -7.30 -2.86
CA PHE A 76 4.08 -6.90 -4.06
C PHE A 76 2.81 -7.70 -4.28
N GLU A 77 2.88 -9.03 -4.16
CA GLU A 77 1.70 -9.89 -4.30
C GLU A 77 0.62 -9.54 -3.26
N ARG A 78 1.03 -9.34 -2.02
CA ARG A 78 0.13 -8.98 -0.92
C ARG A 78 -0.56 -7.66 -1.16
N GLU A 79 0.15 -6.67 -1.71
CA GLU A 79 -0.41 -5.37 -2.07
C GLU A 79 -1.37 -5.49 -3.25
N LEU A 80 -1.01 -6.26 -4.28
CA LEU A 80 -1.89 -6.52 -5.43
C LEU A 80 -3.19 -7.22 -5.00
N THR A 81 -3.10 -8.18 -4.09
CA THR A 81 -4.25 -8.92 -3.54
C THR A 81 -5.20 -8.02 -2.75
N ARG A 82 -4.69 -6.95 -2.13
CA ARG A 82 -5.49 -6.03 -1.31
C ARG A 82 -6.15 -4.91 -2.08
N ARG A 83 -5.74 -4.66 -3.33
CA ARG A 83 -6.39 -3.64 -4.14
C ARG A 83 -7.79 -4.11 -4.50
N ASP A 84 -8.78 -3.28 -4.20
CA ASP A 84 -10.12 -3.47 -4.74
C ASP A 84 -10.05 -3.40 -6.26
N ASP A 85 -10.56 -4.42 -6.92
CA ASP A 85 -10.82 -4.45 -8.37
C ASP A 85 -11.98 -3.50 -8.71
N GLN A 86 -11.89 -2.23 -8.32
CA GLN A 86 -12.82 -1.24 -8.84
C GLN A 86 -12.58 -1.15 -10.36
N PRO A 87 -13.59 -1.43 -11.18
CA PRO A 87 -13.43 -1.42 -12.63
C PRO A 87 -12.93 -0.05 -13.06
N ALA A 88 -11.87 -0.03 -13.86
CA ALA A 88 -11.32 1.21 -14.41
C ALA A 88 -12.44 1.98 -15.11
N ARG A 89 -12.85 3.12 -14.54
CA ARG A 89 -13.87 3.97 -15.15
C ARG A 89 -13.20 4.83 -16.22
N PRO A 90 -13.65 4.79 -17.49
CA PRO A 90 -13.10 5.65 -18.53
C PRO A 90 -13.16 7.11 -18.08
N GLY A 91 -12.01 7.80 -18.08
CA GLY A 91 -11.90 9.21 -17.69
C GLY A 91 -11.57 9.50 -16.22
N ARG A 92 -11.38 8.49 -15.36
CA ARG A 92 -10.80 8.70 -14.02
C ARG A 92 -9.53 7.88 -13.82
N LEU A 93 -8.49 8.53 -13.29
CA LEU A 93 -7.31 7.82 -12.83
C LEU A 93 -7.67 7.06 -11.54
N PRO A 94 -7.12 5.84 -11.33
CA PRO A 94 -7.41 5.04 -10.12
C PRO A 94 -7.01 5.71 -8.79
N PHE A 95 -6.24 6.80 -8.84
CA PHE A 95 -5.75 7.57 -7.70
C PHE A 95 -5.84 9.07 -7.99
N GLU A 96 -7.05 9.60 -8.07
CA GLU A 96 -7.26 11.04 -8.04
C GLU A 96 -7.09 11.48 -6.56
N PRO A 97 -6.07 12.29 -6.22
CA PRO A 97 -5.98 12.83 -4.86
C PRO A 97 -7.28 13.57 -4.57
N GLN A 98 -7.88 13.30 -3.41
CA GLN A 98 -9.05 14.03 -2.95
C GLN A 98 -8.64 15.48 -2.71
N THR A 99 -8.63 16.29 -3.75
CA THR A 99 -8.73 17.74 -3.62
C THR A 99 -10.13 17.95 -3.06
N GLU A 100 -10.23 18.30 -1.78
CA GLU A 100 -11.46 18.81 -1.21
C GLU A 100 -11.98 19.91 -2.14
N ALA A 101 -13.04 19.58 -2.89
CA ALA A 101 -13.70 20.55 -3.74
C ALA A 101 -14.21 21.67 -2.82
N PRO A 102 -14.02 22.96 -3.18
CA PRO A 102 -14.63 24.05 -2.44
C PRO A 102 -16.13 23.76 -2.35
N THR A 103 -16.66 23.70 -1.13
CA THR A 103 -18.10 23.65 -0.89
C THR A 103 -18.70 24.96 -1.41
N ASP A 104 -19.16 24.95 -2.65
CA ASP A 104 -19.93 26.05 -3.23
C ASP A 104 -21.38 25.90 -2.74
N SER A 105 -21.58 26.33 -1.50
CA SER A 105 -22.89 26.49 -0.90
C SER A 105 -23.31 27.94 -1.01
N ASP A 106 -23.74 28.38 -2.20
CA ASP A 106 -24.74 29.45 -2.31
C ASP A 106 -25.52 29.42 -3.64
N HIS A 107 -26.61 28.65 -3.65
CA HIS A 107 -27.69 28.86 -4.62
C HIS A 107 -29.04 28.85 -3.91
N GLY A 108 -29.25 29.90 -3.11
CA GLY A 108 -30.57 30.34 -2.66
C GLY A 108 -31.35 30.98 -3.80
N SER A 109 -32.12 30.16 -4.51
CA SER A 109 -33.18 30.56 -5.42
C SER A 109 -34.24 31.38 -4.67
N SER A 110 -34.20 32.71 -4.83
CA SER A 110 -35.36 33.59 -4.56
C SER A 110 -35.91 34.07 -5.89
N ALA A 111 -36.78 33.26 -6.48
CA ALA A 111 -37.86 33.79 -7.28
C ALA A 111 -38.80 34.52 -6.32
N ASP A 112 -39.10 35.80 -6.57
CA ASP A 112 -40.44 36.36 -6.44
C ASP A 112 -40.43 37.90 -6.60
N GLY A 113 -41.37 38.38 -7.42
CA GLY A 113 -41.91 39.73 -7.30
C GLY A 113 -41.34 40.78 -8.23
N HIS A 114 -41.84 40.82 -9.48
CA HIS A 114 -41.98 42.08 -10.20
C HIS A 114 -43.40 42.61 -9.99
N PRO A 115 -43.59 43.71 -9.24
CA PRO A 115 -44.77 44.56 -9.36
C PRO A 115 -44.41 45.93 -9.96
N THR A 116 -45.04 46.18 -11.10
CA THR A 116 -45.69 47.42 -11.53
C THR A 116 -45.53 48.69 -10.69
N ARG A 117 -44.90 49.70 -11.31
CA ARG A 117 -45.42 51.07 -11.57
C ARG A 117 -46.31 51.76 -10.51
N ASP A 118 -45.74 52.79 -9.88
CA ASP A 118 -46.32 54.11 -9.47
C ASP A 118 -45.07 55.03 -9.39
N ARG A 119 -44.90 56.19 -10.04
CA ARG A 119 -45.76 57.37 -10.25
C ARG A 119 -46.60 57.70 -9.01
N ASP A 120 -46.03 58.47 -8.09
CA ASP A 120 -46.36 59.90 -7.95
C ASP A 120 -45.55 60.55 -6.82
N ASP A 121 -45.41 61.87 -6.92
CA ASP A 121 -45.14 62.84 -5.85
C ASP A 121 -43.93 62.66 -4.90
N VAL A 122 -42.90 63.50 -5.11
CA VAL A 122 -42.51 64.50 -4.10
C VAL A 122 -42.10 65.78 -4.81
N GLY A 123 -42.95 66.80 -4.67
CA GLY A 123 -42.64 68.17 -5.02
C GLY A 123 -41.62 68.82 -4.09
N ASP A 124 -40.90 69.78 -4.66
CA ASP A 124 -40.75 71.15 -4.15
C ASP A 124 -40.77 71.32 -2.62
N GLN A 125 -39.60 71.52 -2.01
CA GLN A 125 -39.42 72.49 -0.93
C GLN A 125 -38.01 73.11 -0.97
N ARG A 126 -37.96 74.33 -1.55
CA ARG A 126 -37.23 75.54 -1.11
C ARG A 126 -35.73 75.50 -0.84
#